data_AF-A0A1V5LG99-F1
#
_entry.id   AF-A0A1V5LG99-F1
#
_cell.length_a   1.000
_cell.length_b   1.000
_cell.length_c   1.000
_cell.angle_alpha   90.00
_cell.angle_beta   90.00
_cell.angle_gamma   90.00
#
_symmetry.space_group_name_H-M   'P 1'
#
loop_
_entity.id
_entity.type
_entity.pdbx_description
1 polymer ?
#
loop_
_entity_poly.entity_id
_entity_poly.type
_entity_poly.pdbx_seq_one_letter_code
_entity_poly.pdbx_strand_id
1 'polypeptide(L)'
;MYRHPDAPNFASFAAALKAGNPDAIIAFNPGVYVPVRSHWEEEEFTAGELSGDLPVGAFGYGDNAVYCNFGPIRDTVNGAQFHVLCFLGDWWLHGAPRFPDELVVGYTRYIVQHGGVVTWDVPITPDGSIPDAFVRQLGKVGAAVR
;
A
#
# COMPACT_ATOMS: atom_id res chain seq x y z
N MET A 1 -1.27 -18.55 9.28
CA MET A 1 -2.53 -18.49 10.04
C MET A 1 -3.67 -18.36 9.01
N TYR A 2 -4.85 -18.98 9.21
CA TYR A 2 -6.02 -18.90 8.32
C TYR A 2 -5.94 -19.52 6.91
N ARG A 3 -4.87 -20.25 6.57
CA ARG A 3 -4.74 -21.03 5.33
C ARG A 3 -5.18 -22.48 5.55
N HIS A 4 -6.46 -22.69 5.84
CA HIS A 4 -7.06 -24.00 6.06
C HIS A 4 -8.53 -24.00 5.63
N PRO A 5 -9.12 -25.16 5.29
CA PRO A 5 -10.46 -25.23 4.71
C PRO A 5 -11.58 -24.82 5.68
N ASP A 6 -11.40 -25.03 6.98
CA ASP A 6 -12.46 -24.78 7.97
C ASP A 6 -12.49 -23.31 8.40
N ALA A 7 -13.69 -22.77 8.61
CA ALA A 7 -13.88 -21.43 9.17
C ALA A 7 -13.55 -21.39 10.68
N PRO A 8 -13.00 -20.27 11.21
CA PRO A 8 -12.66 -19.03 10.50
C PRO A 8 -11.36 -19.14 9.68
N ASN A 9 -11.40 -18.71 8.43
CA ASN A 9 -10.29 -18.63 7.47
C ASN A 9 -10.41 -17.38 6.56
N PHE A 10 -9.42 -17.16 5.68
CA PHE A 10 -9.42 -15.98 4.79
C PHE A 10 -10.68 -15.87 3.93
N ALA A 11 -11.12 -16.99 3.33
CA ALA A 11 -12.33 -17.03 2.51
C ALA A 11 -13.59 -16.64 3.33
N SER A 12 -13.72 -17.13 4.56
CA SER A 12 -14.86 -16.79 5.44
C SER A 12 -14.86 -15.33 5.88
N PHE A 13 -13.67 -14.73 6.08
CA PHE A 13 -13.56 -13.30 6.37
C PHE A 13 -13.93 -12.45 5.15
N ALA A 14 -13.47 -12.85 3.96
CA ALA A 14 -13.80 -12.15 2.73
C ALA A 14 -15.30 -12.22 2.44
N ALA A 15 -15.91 -13.40 2.58
CA ALA A 15 -17.35 -13.59 2.43
C ALA A 15 -18.14 -12.74 3.42
N ALA A 16 -17.70 -12.64 4.68
CA ALA A 16 -18.36 -11.81 5.69
C ALA A 16 -18.30 -10.30 5.36
N LEU A 17 -17.16 -9.80 4.88
CA LEU A 17 -17.01 -8.40 4.46
C LEU A 17 -17.88 -8.09 3.22
N LYS A 18 -17.87 -8.98 2.21
CA LYS A 18 -18.64 -8.82 0.98
C LYS A 18 -20.14 -9.03 1.16
N ALA A 19 -20.59 -9.72 2.22
CA ALA A 19 -22.00 -9.87 2.52
C ALA A 19 -22.71 -8.52 2.80
N GLY A 20 -21.98 -7.54 3.34
CA GLY A 20 -22.50 -6.18 3.54
C GLY A 20 -22.34 -5.27 2.32
N ASN A 21 -21.22 -5.42 1.59
CA ASN A 21 -20.93 -4.68 0.37
C ASN A 21 -20.19 -5.60 -0.63
N PRO A 22 -20.89 -6.14 -1.64
CA PRO A 22 -20.28 -7.03 -2.63
C PRO A 22 -19.13 -6.39 -3.42
N ASP A 23 -19.14 -5.05 -3.56
CA ASP A 23 -18.14 -4.28 -4.30
C ASP A 23 -16.90 -3.93 -3.45
N ALA A 24 -16.87 -4.31 -2.16
CA ALA A 24 -15.70 -4.07 -1.32
C ALA A 24 -14.49 -4.88 -1.81
N ILE A 25 -13.38 -4.19 -2.05
CA ILE A 25 -12.07 -4.83 -2.32
C ILE A 25 -11.35 -5.13 -1.01
N ILE A 26 -10.65 -6.27 -0.95
CA ILE A 26 -10.07 -6.80 0.30
C ILE A 26 -8.57 -7.00 0.18
N ALA A 27 -7.86 -6.72 1.28
CA ALA A 27 -6.48 -7.08 1.51
C ALA A 27 -6.32 -7.67 2.92
N PHE A 28 -5.45 -8.65 3.09
CA PHE A 28 -5.03 -9.20 4.37
C PHE A 28 -3.58 -8.79 4.63
N ASN A 29 -3.33 -8.17 5.79
CA ASN A 29 -2.00 -7.68 6.09
C ASN A 29 -1.09 -8.80 6.63
N PRO A 30 -0.01 -9.20 5.92
CA PRO A 30 0.97 -10.14 6.46
C PRO A 30 1.94 -9.50 7.46
N GLY A 31 1.88 -8.17 7.64
CA GLY A 31 2.89 -7.35 8.31
C GLY A 31 3.80 -6.64 7.31
N VAL A 32 4.87 -6.01 7.82
CA VAL A 32 5.85 -5.27 7.02
C VAL A 32 6.70 -6.25 6.18
N TYR A 33 6.51 -6.23 4.86
CA TYR A 33 7.27 -7.05 3.92
C TYR A 33 7.75 -6.23 2.72
N VAL A 34 9.05 -6.28 2.49
CA VAL A 34 9.70 -5.76 1.27
C VAL A 34 10.48 -6.90 0.62
N PRO A 35 10.15 -7.32 -0.62
CA PRO A 35 9.13 -6.73 -1.50
C PRO A 35 7.69 -6.95 -1.03
N VAL A 36 6.80 -6.05 -1.48
CA VAL A 36 5.36 -6.17 -1.27
C VAL A 36 4.85 -7.43 -1.96
N ARG A 37 3.97 -8.16 -1.28
CA ARG A 37 3.42 -9.43 -1.76
C ARG A 37 1.93 -9.52 -1.46
N SER A 38 1.20 -10.22 -2.30
CA SER A 38 -0.11 -10.75 -1.93
C SER A 38 0.09 -11.86 -0.89
N HIS A 39 -0.75 -11.86 0.15
CA HIS A 39 -0.79 -12.85 1.20
C HIS A 39 -1.76 -14.01 0.92
N TRP A 40 -2.81 -13.78 0.13
CA TRP A 40 -3.83 -14.78 -0.24
C TRP A 40 -4.36 -14.57 -1.67
N GLU A 41 -4.72 -15.68 -2.34
CA GLU A 41 -5.09 -15.70 -3.77
C GLU A 41 -6.33 -14.85 -4.11
N GLU A 42 -7.21 -14.63 -3.14
CA GLU A 42 -8.46 -13.87 -3.33
C GLU A 42 -8.35 -12.39 -2.89
N GLU A 43 -7.15 -11.91 -2.55
CA GLU A 43 -6.95 -10.48 -2.30
C GLU A 43 -7.06 -9.69 -3.60
N GLU A 44 -7.74 -8.55 -3.54
CA GLU A 44 -7.94 -7.67 -4.71
C GLU A 44 -6.87 -6.57 -4.77
N PHE A 45 -6.21 -6.29 -3.65
CA PHE A 45 -5.04 -5.41 -3.58
C PHE A 45 -4.07 -5.87 -2.48
N THR A 46 -2.79 -5.52 -2.60
CA THR A 46 -1.81 -5.85 -1.57
C THR A 46 -1.94 -4.92 -0.36
N ALA A 47 -1.92 -5.45 0.87
CA ALA A 47 -1.96 -4.61 2.08
C ALA A 47 -0.79 -3.62 2.14
N GLY A 48 0.40 -4.09 1.73
CA GLY A 48 1.53 -3.22 1.39
C GLY A 48 2.10 -2.41 2.55
N GLU A 49 2.03 -2.91 3.78
CA GLU A 49 2.55 -2.18 4.96
C GLU A 49 4.06 -1.95 4.85
N LEU A 50 4.46 -0.68 5.02
CA LEU A 50 5.85 -0.22 5.03
C LEU A 50 6.13 0.62 6.29
N SER A 51 7.33 0.49 6.87
CA SER A 51 7.76 1.28 8.05
C SER A 51 8.75 2.40 7.75
N GLY A 52 9.16 2.56 6.49
CA GLY A 52 10.16 3.54 6.08
C GLY A 52 10.91 3.15 4.81
N ASP A 53 10.83 1.87 4.43
CA ASP A 53 11.25 1.42 3.11
C ASP A 53 10.37 2.04 2.03
N LEU A 54 10.98 2.45 0.92
CA LEU A 54 10.31 3.01 -0.26
C LEU A 54 10.75 2.20 -1.49
N PRO A 55 10.24 0.97 -1.67
CA PRO A 55 10.69 0.08 -2.72
C PRO A 55 10.43 0.66 -4.12
N VAL A 56 11.47 0.64 -4.94
CA VAL A 56 11.45 1.08 -6.36
C VAL A 56 11.54 -0.09 -7.33
N GLY A 57 11.29 -1.31 -6.85
CA GLY A 57 11.47 -2.54 -7.60
C GLY A 57 11.93 -3.69 -6.71
N ALA A 58 12.01 -4.89 -7.27
CA ALA A 58 12.48 -6.08 -6.56
C ALA A 58 12.86 -7.23 -7.49
N PHE A 59 13.52 -8.23 -6.92
CA PHE A 59 13.63 -9.56 -7.51
C PHE A 59 12.23 -10.17 -7.68
N GLY A 60 11.94 -10.70 -8.86
CA GLY A 60 10.65 -11.29 -9.17
C GLY A 60 9.68 -10.36 -9.88
N TYR A 61 9.96 -9.05 -9.94
CA TYR A 61 9.14 -8.11 -10.70
C TYR A 61 9.59 -7.91 -12.15
N GLY A 62 10.84 -8.27 -12.48
CA GLY A 62 11.33 -8.22 -13.85
C GLY A 62 10.77 -9.34 -14.73
N ASP A 63 11.11 -9.29 -16.01
CA ASP A 63 10.90 -10.37 -16.99
C ASP A 63 12.24 -10.89 -17.56
N ASN A 64 13.37 -10.40 -17.04
CA ASN A 64 14.70 -10.71 -17.54
C ASN A 64 15.33 -11.87 -16.76
N ALA A 65 15.17 -13.08 -17.30
CA ALA A 65 15.74 -14.30 -16.72
C ALA A 65 17.29 -14.33 -16.70
N VAL A 66 17.96 -13.49 -17.50
CA VAL A 66 19.44 -13.44 -17.59
C VAL A 66 20.05 -12.64 -16.42
N TYR A 67 19.37 -11.60 -15.93
CA TYR A 67 19.87 -10.70 -14.88
C TYR A 67 19.12 -10.83 -13.55
N CYS A 68 18.78 -12.06 -13.16
CA CYS A 68 18.13 -12.36 -11.88
C CYS A 68 16.75 -11.70 -11.70
N ASN A 69 15.92 -11.63 -12.74
CA ASN A 69 14.51 -11.18 -12.68
C ASN A 69 14.23 -9.91 -11.86
N PHE A 70 15.20 -9.00 -11.78
CA PHE A 70 15.02 -7.69 -11.17
C PHE A 70 14.22 -6.80 -12.12
N GLY A 71 13.23 -6.10 -11.57
CA GLY A 71 12.41 -5.18 -12.34
C GLY A 71 11.81 -4.07 -11.49
N PRO A 72 11.25 -3.05 -12.14
CA PRO A 72 10.52 -2.00 -11.45
C PRO A 72 9.27 -2.57 -10.78
N ILE A 73 8.61 -1.77 -9.94
CA ILE A 73 7.26 -2.07 -9.47
C ILE A 73 6.34 -2.33 -10.68
N ARG A 74 5.38 -3.25 -10.51
CA ARG A 74 4.32 -3.54 -11.48
C ARG A 74 2.98 -3.05 -10.96
N ASP A 75 2.00 -2.97 -11.84
CA ASP A 75 0.62 -2.63 -11.52
C ASP A 75 -0.05 -3.69 -10.62
N THR A 76 0.37 -4.95 -10.73
CA THR A 76 -0.19 -6.08 -9.98
C THR A 76 0.88 -7.00 -9.40
N VAL A 77 0.51 -7.71 -8.33
CA VAL A 77 1.29 -8.79 -7.72
C VAL A 77 0.39 -9.99 -7.50
N ASN A 78 0.65 -11.08 -8.23
CA ASN A 78 -0.20 -12.27 -8.24
C ASN A 78 -1.69 -11.98 -8.53
N GLY A 79 -1.96 -11.02 -9.43
CA GLY A 79 -3.33 -10.62 -9.79
C GLY A 79 -3.98 -9.57 -8.87
N ALA A 80 -3.41 -9.32 -7.69
CA ALA A 80 -3.86 -8.24 -6.81
C ALA A 80 -3.26 -6.89 -7.23
N GLN A 81 -4.04 -5.80 -7.16
CA GLN A 81 -3.55 -4.44 -7.41
C GLN A 81 -2.38 -4.12 -6.46
N PHE A 82 -1.25 -3.68 -7.02
CA PHE A 82 -0.11 -3.24 -6.23
C PHE A 82 -0.52 -1.98 -5.46
N HIS A 83 -0.46 -2.08 -4.13
CA HIS A 83 -0.76 -1.01 -3.20
C HIS A 83 0.28 -1.01 -2.08
N VAL A 84 0.71 0.19 -1.66
CA VAL A 84 1.57 0.40 -0.49
C VAL A 84 0.88 1.30 0.52
N LEU A 85 1.07 0.98 1.80
CA LEU A 85 0.59 1.73 2.96
C LEU A 85 1.78 2.13 3.82
N CYS A 86 1.94 3.42 4.06
CA CYS A 86 3.00 3.92 4.92
C CYS A 86 2.57 5.19 5.68
N PHE A 87 3.15 5.44 6.84
CA PHE A 87 2.91 6.65 7.62
C PHE A 87 3.81 7.81 7.16
N LEU A 88 3.20 8.98 6.99
CA LEU A 88 3.88 10.26 6.72
C LEU A 88 4.38 10.95 8.00
N GLY A 89 3.79 10.61 9.13
CA GLY A 89 4.20 11.12 10.45
C GLY A 89 5.47 10.45 10.98
N ASP A 90 5.77 10.66 12.26
CA ASP A 90 6.85 9.94 12.95
C ASP A 90 6.51 8.46 13.18
N TRP A 91 5.20 8.17 13.28
CA TRP A 91 4.62 6.84 13.42
C TRP A 91 3.18 6.83 12.88
N TRP A 92 2.56 5.66 12.84
CA TRP A 92 1.12 5.52 12.57
C TRP A 92 0.29 6.48 13.43
N LEU A 93 -0.53 7.31 12.78
CA LEU A 93 -1.43 8.30 13.38
C LEU A 93 -0.74 9.34 14.29
N HIS A 94 0.57 9.55 14.18
CA HIS A 94 1.29 10.43 15.10
C HIS A 94 2.43 11.24 14.47
N GLY A 95 2.74 12.37 15.10
CA GLY A 95 3.99 13.10 14.88
C GLY A 95 3.92 14.18 13.81
N ALA A 96 5.10 14.66 13.42
CA ALA A 96 5.28 15.65 12.35
C ALA A 96 5.58 14.96 11.00
N PRO A 97 5.36 15.63 9.85
CA PRO A 97 5.79 15.09 8.57
C PRO A 97 7.29 14.74 8.59
N ARG A 98 7.62 13.45 8.43
CA ARG A 98 9.01 12.96 8.50
C ARG A 98 9.76 13.00 7.18
N PHE A 99 9.05 13.19 6.07
CA PHE A 99 9.62 13.24 4.72
C PHE A 99 9.50 14.62 4.09
N PRO A 100 10.49 15.04 3.29
CA PRO A 100 10.38 16.27 2.50
C PRO A 100 9.33 16.09 1.39
N ASP A 101 8.71 17.20 0.99
CA ASP A 101 7.62 17.19 0.00
C ASP A 101 8.06 16.57 -1.33
N GLU A 102 9.30 16.81 -1.75
CA GLU A 102 9.87 16.30 -3.00
C GLU A 102 9.93 14.77 -3.02
N LEU A 103 10.26 14.16 -1.88
CA LEU A 103 10.35 12.71 -1.76
C LEU A 103 8.96 12.07 -1.79
N VAL A 104 8.00 12.61 -1.06
CA VAL A 104 6.63 12.08 -1.03
C VAL A 104 5.99 12.20 -2.41
N VAL A 105 6.11 13.38 -3.04
CA VAL A 105 5.61 13.63 -4.40
C VAL A 105 6.27 12.72 -5.42
N GLY A 106 7.61 12.62 -5.38
CA GLY A 106 8.38 11.80 -6.31
C GLY A 106 8.04 10.33 -6.19
N TYR A 107 7.94 9.81 -4.97
CA TYR A 107 7.62 8.41 -4.73
C TYR A 107 6.18 8.07 -5.10
N THR A 108 5.20 8.90 -4.73
CA THR A 108 3.82 8.66 -5.15
C THR A 108 3.68 8.70 -6.67
N ARG A 109 4.34 9.66 -7.34
CA ARG A 109 4.38 9.70 -8.81
C ARG A 109 5.00 8.44 -9.40
N TYR A 110 6.12 7.99 -8.83
CA TYR A 110 6.80 6.77 -9.28
C TYR A 110 5.87 5.55 -9.21
N ILE A 111 5.18 5.35 -8.08
CA ILE A 111 4.25 4.22 -7.90
C ILE A 111 3.07 4.33 -8.89
N VAL A 112 2.44 5.50 -8.99
CA VAL A 112 1.28 5.73 -9.89
C VAL A 112 1.66 5.54 -11.36
N GLN A 113 2.86 5.96 -11.79
CA GLN A 113 3.34 5.75 -13.16
C GLN A 113 3.51 4.26 -13.52
N HIS A 114 3.70 3.40 -12.52
CA HIS A 114 3.76 1.95 -12.70
C HIS A 114 2.41 1.27 -12.47
N GLY A 115 1.32 2.04 -12.39
CA GLY A 115 -0.03 1.52 -12.17
C GLY A 115 -0.32 1.10 -10.73
N GLY A 116 0.58 1.37 -9.78
CA GLY A 116 0.37 1.10 -8.36
C GLY A 116 -0.41 2.21 -7.64
N VAL A 117 -0.79 1.93 -6.38
CA VAL A 117 -1.52 2.87 -5.52
C VAL A 117 -0.79 3.08 -4.20
N VAL A 118 -0.89 4.29 -3.63
CA VAL A 118 -0.28 4.63 -2.34
C VAL A 118 -1.36 5.12 -1.38
N THR A 119 -1.41 4.56 -0.18
CA THR A 119 -2.10 5.13 0.97
C THR A 119 -1.06 5.71 1.93
N TRP A 120 -1.20 7.00 2.21
CA TRP A 120 -0.41 7.69 3.23
C TRP A 120 -1.23 7.86 4.50
N ASP A 121 -0.78 7.23 5.57
CA ASP A 121 -1.33 7.44 6.92
C ASP A 121 -0.84 8.79 7.48
N VAL A 122 -1.76 9.52 8.10
CA VAL A 122 -1.54 10.84 8.69
C VAL A 122 -2.22 10.92 10.06
N PRO A 123 -1.67 11.71 11.01
CA PRO A 123 -2.34 11.95 12.29
C PRO A 123 -3.65 12.72 12.10
N ILE A 124 -4.50 12.61 13.12
CA ILE A 124 -5.71 13.41 13.29
C ILE A 124 -5.62 14.25 14.56
N THR A 125 -6.24 15.41 14.55
CA THR A 125 -6.39 16.26 15.75
C THR A 125 -7.60 15.78 16.58
N PRO A 126 -7.78 16.27 17.83
CA PRO A 126 -8.93 15.90 18.66
C PRO A 126 -10.30 16.26 18.06
N ASP A 127 -10.37 17.20 17.13
CA ASP A 127 -11.60 17.56 16.42
C ASP A 127 -11.86 16.72 15.15
N GLY A 128 -10.96 15.77 14.85
CA GLY A 128 -11.03 14.88 13.69
C GLY A 128 -10.46 15.46 12.40
N SER A 129 -9.88 16.66 12.41
CA SER A 129 -9.20 17.23 11.25
C SER A 129 -7.81 16.65 11.03
N ILE A 130 -7.34 16.68 9.78
CA ILE A 130 -5.95 16.40 9.42
C ILE A 130 -5.14 17.69 9.68
N PRO A 131 -3.99 17.65 10.38
CA PRO A 131 -3.20 18.86 10.62
C PRO A 131 -2.71 19.52 9.32
N ASP A 132 -2.68 20.86 9.30
CA ASP A 132 -2.38 21.68 8.12
C ASP A 132 -1.07 21.30 7.41
N ALA A 133 -0.06 20.87 8.16
CA ALA A 133 1.22 20.46 7.60
C ALA A 133 1.07 19.24 6.65
N PHE A 134 0.22 18.28 7.02
CA PHE A 134 -0.08 17.11 6.20
C PHE A 134 -1.04 17.46 5.06
N VAL A 135 -2.05 18.29 5.30
CA VAL A 135 -2.96 18.77 4.25
C VAL A 135 -2.17 19.47 3.13
N ARG A 136 -1.22 20.34 3.48
CA ARG A 136 -0.33 21.00 2.53
C ARG A 136 0.49 19.99 1.72
N GLN A 137 1.11 19.01 2.37
CA GLN A 137 1.94 18.01 1.70
C GLN A 137 1.11 17.09 0.78
N LEU A 138 -0.03 16.59 1.25
CA LEU A 138 -0.98 15.81 0.44
C LEU A 138 -1.55 16.62 -0.73
N GLY A 139 -1.76 17.94 -0.55
CA GLY A 139 -2.14 18.84 -1.63
C GLY A 139 -1.10 18.89 -2.76
N LYS A 140 0.20 18.90 -2.41
CA LYS A 140 1.30 18.81 -3.40
C LYS A 140 1.31 17.46 -4.12
N VAL A 141 1.06 16.37 -3.41
CA VAL A 141 0.91 15.03 -4.01
C VAL A 141 -0.23 15.02 -5.02
N GLY A 142 -1.42 15.47 -4.60
CA GLY A 142 -2.61 15.52 -5.46
C GLY A 142 -2.43 16.39 -6.71
N ALA A 143 -1.70 17.50 -6.63
CA ALA A 143 -1.38 18.32 -7.80
C ALA A 143 -0.40 17.65 -8.77
N ALA A 144 0.43 16.71 -8.28
CA ALA A 144 1.49 16.08 -9.07
C ALA A 144 1.07 14.80 -9.81
N VAL A 145 -0.03 14.16 -9.38
CA VAL A 145 -0.50 12.88 -9.93
C VAL A 145 -1.88 12.96 -10.61
N ARG A 146 -2.43 14.18 -10.71
CA ARG A 146 -3.62 14.47 -11.53
C ARG A 146 -3.29 14.56 -13.01
#